data_AF-Q8ABZ2-F1
#
_entry.id   AF-Q8ABZ2-F1
#
_cell.length_a   1.000
_cell.length_b   1.000
_cell.length_c   1.000
_cell.angle_alpha   90.00
_cell.angle_beta   90.00
_cell.angle_gamma   90.00
#
_symmetry.space_group_name_H-M   'P 1'
#
loop_
_entity.id
_entity.type
_entity.pdbx_description
1 polymer ?
#
loop_
_entity_poly.entity_id
_entity_poly.type
_entity_poly.pdbx_seq_one_letter_code
_entity_poly.pdbx_strand_id
1 'polypeptide(L)'
;MQTPIREIMATTSKDTSIRIKESTRFRLDMLKGNKSHDAFVAEMLLYFETTGITPQSNVMPPNIAAKEQASRVIEVVRGIEKSTNVRLKNIEQLLLSLVGEVKTPGDNPDEYMHISQVQELLERSKQLEQEARENREKAGKLQTDLEIARQEKGTPAVGCNTHKILEIVERIDEVKKIPTFNDTVYEIDRNTLDMWVKRLKDELKR
;
A
#
# COMPACT_ATOMS: atom_id res chain seq x y z
N MET A 1 -53.85 30.01 -22.50
CA MET A 1 -55.24 30.16 -22.03
C MET A 1 -55.27 29.64 -20.61
N GLN A 2 -55.10 30.54 -19.66
CA GLN A 2 -54.98 30.27 -18.22
C GLN A 2 -56.25 30.81 -17.58
N THR A 3 -57.04 29.92 -16.96
CA THR A 3 -58.28 30.24 -16.23
C THR A 3 -58.56 29.10 -15.24
N PRO A 4 -59.15 29.38 -14.06
CA PRO A 4 -58.36 29.63 -12.86
C PRO A 4 -58.70 28.68 -11.70
N ILE A 5 -57.69 28.18 -11.00
CA ILE A 5 -57.85 27.49 -9.70
C ILE A 5 -57.94 28.57 -8.61
N ARG A 6 -59.02 29.34 -8.58
CA ARG A 6 -59.36 30.26 -7.47
C ARG A 6 -60.86 30.56 -7.44
N GLU A 7 -61.70 29.52 -7.36
CA GLU A 7 -63.12 29.72 -7.01
C GLU A 7 -63.80 28.42 -6.57
N ILE A 8 -63.32 27.81 -5.49
CA ILE A 8 -64.11 26.85 -4.70
C ILE A 8 -63.89 27.16 -3.21
N MET A 9 -64.23 28.38 -2.80
CA MET A 9 -64.33 28.74 -1.38
C MET A 9 -65.55 29.63 -1.18
N ALA A 10 -66.73 29.05 -1.41
CA ALA A 10 -68.02 29.51 -0.87
C ALA A 10 -69.13 28.56 -1.33
N THR A 11 -69.04 27.27 -0.98
CA THR A 11 -70.23 26.41 -0.98
C THR A 11 -70.72 26.34 0.46
N THR A 12 -71.93 26.84 0.67
CA THR A 12 -72.70 26.67 1.90
C THR A 12 -72.58 25.24 2.40
N SER A 13 -71.88 25.03 3.53
CA SER A 13 -71.74 23.72 4.16
C SER A 13 -73.10 23.25 4.66
N LYS A 14 -73.84 22.51 3.83
CA LYS A 14 -74.86 21.62 4.34
C LYS A 14 -74.08 20.55 5.09
N ASP A 15 -74.10 20.59 6.43
CA ASP A 15 -73.56 19.53 7.27
C ASP A 15 -74.32 18.22 6.97
N THR A 16 -73.88 17.52 5.94
CA THR A 16 -74.34 16.17 5.63
C THR A 16 -73.64 15.23 6.59
N SER A 17 -74.36 14.83 7.64
CA SER A 17 -73.85 13.87 8.61
C SER A 17 -73.62 12.51 7.94
N ILE A 18 -72.39 11.99 8.00
CA ILE A 18 -72.09 10.62 7.56
C ILE A 18 -72.41 9.67 8.71
N ARG A 19 -73.41 8.80 8.53
CA ARG A 19 -73.74 7.77 9.53
C ARG A 19 -72.79 6.58 9.36
N ILE A 20 -71.98 6.32 10.38
CA ILE A 20 -71.10 5.14 10.47
C ILE A 20 -71.64 4.13 11.47
N LYS A 21 -71.27 2.86 11.31
CA LYS A 21 -71.58 1.81 12.29
C LYS A 21 -70.85 2.09 13.60
N GLU A 22 -71.45 1.69 14.71
CA GLU A 22 -70.89 1.88 16.06
C GLU A 22 -69.53 1.20 16.23
N SER A 23 -69.33 0.02 15.65
CA SER A 23 -68.04 -0.67 15.63
C SER A 23 -66.95 0.09 14.89
N THR A 24 -67.29 0.78 13.80
CA THR A 24 -66.37 1.64 13.05
C THR A 24 -66.05 2.90 13.83
N ARG A 25 -67.07 3.50 14.48
CA ARG A 25 -66.89 4.65 15.37
C ARG A 25 -65.96 4.33 16.53
N PHE A 26 -66.16 3.20 17.21
CA PHE A 26 -65.30 2.77 18.31
C PHE A 26 -63.83 2.62 17.88
N ARG A 27 -63.57 2.01 16.71
CA ARG A 27 -62.21 1.88 16.16
C ARG A 27 -61.61 3.25 15.82
N LEU A 28 -62.39 4.17 15.26
CA LEU A 28 -61.94 5.54 14.99
C LEU A 28 -61.61 6.29 16.29
N ASP A 29 -62.44 6.16 17.31
CA ASP A 29 -62.20 6.75 18.63
C ASP A 29 -60.90 6.21 19.26
N MET A 30 -60.63 4.91 19.13
CA MET A 30 -59.39 4.30 19.61
C MET A 30 -58.15 4.75 18.82
N LEU A 31 -58.25 4.85 17.49
CA LEU A 31 -57.10 5.16 16.62
C LEU A 31 -56.76 6.65 16.55
N LYS A 32 -57.74 7.55 16.64
CA LYS A 32 -57.48 9.00 16.63
C LYS A 32 -56.73 9.48 17.88
N GLY A 33 -56.83 8.72 18.98
CA GLY A 33 -56.37 9.13 20.30
C GLY A 33 -57.02 10.45 20.74
N ASN A 34 -56.19 11.46 21.02
CA ASN A 34 -56.64 12.78 21.49
C ASN A 34 -57.05 13.74 20.35
N LYS A 35 -56.95 13.33 19.08
CA LYS A 35 -57.28 14.18 17.93
C LYS A 35 -58.79 14.27 17.71
N SER A 36 -59.26 15.32 17.03
CA SER A 36 -60.64 15.36 16.55
C SER A 36 -60.84 14.32 15.44
N HIS A 37 -62.08 13.86 15.25
CA HIS A 37 -62.40 12.92 14.17
C HIS A 37 -62.06 13.50 12.79
N ASP A 38 -62.33 14.79 12.61
CA ASP A 38 -62.06 15.50 11.36
C ASP A 38 -60.56 15.56 11.06
N ALA A 39 -59.74 15.94 12.05
CA ALA A 39 -58.28 16.00 11.88
C ALA A 39 -57.68 14.62 11.57
N PHE A 40 -58.17 13.57 12.22
CA PHE A 40 -57.70 12.21 11.98
C PHE A 40 -58.12 11.69 10.60
N VAL A 41 -59.35 11.96 10.16
CA VAL A 41 -59.81 11.59 8.81
C VAL A 41 -59.05 12.36 7.73
N ALA A 42 -58.76 13.64 7.94
CA ALA A 42 -57.93 14.43 7.02
C ALA A 42 -56.51 13.85 6.89
N GLU A 43 -55.88 13.41 7.99
CA GLU A 43 -54.59 12.71 7.95
C GLU A 43 -54.67 11.37 7.20
N MET A 44 -55.75 10.61 7.37
CA MET A 44 -55.96 9.36 6.63
C MET A 44 -56.10 9.62 5.13
N LEU A 45 -56.87 10.65 4.73
CA LEU A 45 -57.01 11.04 3.32
C LEU A 45 -55.68 11.49 2.73
N LEU A 46 -54.93 12.34 3.46
CA LEU A 46 -53.60 12.78 3.05
C LEU A 46 -52.63 11.60 2.88
N TYR A 47 -52.69 10.60 3.77
CA TYR A 47 -51.90 9.39 3.64
C TYR A 47 -52.22 8.63 2.35
N PHE A 48 -53.51 8.47 2.00
CA PHE A 48 -53.90 7.83 0.74
C PHE A 48 -53.45 8.63 -0.49
N GLU A 49 -53.57 9.95 -0.45
CA GLU A 49 -53.13 10.84 -1.54
C GLU A 49 -51.61 10.82 -1.73
N THR A 50 -50.85 10.86 -0.63
CA THR A 50 -49.38 10.93 -0.68
C THR A 50 -48.75 9.59 -1.05
N THR A 51 -49.32 8.48 -0.58
CA THR A 51 -48.77 7.13 -0.83
C THR A 51 -49.36 6.44 -2.05
N GLY A 52 -50.49 6.92 -2.57
CA GLY A 52 -51.26 6.27 -3.64
C GLY A 52 -51.93 4.95 -3.21
N ILE A 53 -51.84 4.59 -1.93
CA ILE A 53 -52.44 3.38 -1.37
C ILE A 53 -53.92 3.65 -1.12
N THR A 54 -54.82 2.90 -1.75
CA THR A 54 -56.25 3.00 -1.48
C THR A 54 -56.66 1.99 -0.41
N PRO A 55 -57.74 2.23 0.36
CA PRO A 55 -58.28 1.25 1.31
C PRO A 55 -58.64 -0.12 0.71
N GLN A 56 -58.85 -0.18 -0.61
CA GLN A 56 -59.13 -1.42 -1.34
C GLN A 56 -57.86 -2.13 -1.82
N SER A 57 -56.72 -1.44 -1.81
CA SER A 57 -55.47 -2.00 -2.28
C SER A 57 -54.91 -2.97 -1.23
N ASN A 58 -54.72 -4.23 -1.62
CA ASN A 58 -54.00 -5.23 -0.82
C ASN A 58 -52.48 -4.97 -0.85
N VAL A 59 -52.06 -3.71 -0.65
CA VAL A 59 -50.65 -3.35 -0.66
C VAL A 59 -50.04 -3.80 0.66
N MET A 60 -48.93 -4.52 0.56
CA MET A 60 -48.18 -4.98 1.72
C MET A 60 -47.84 -3.78 2.63
N PRO A 61 -48.09 -3.88 3.95
CA PRO A 61 -47.80 -2.80 4.87
C PRO A 61 -46.35 -2.29 4.72
N PRO A 62 -46.12 -0.97 4.71
CA PRO A 62 -44.78 -0.40 4.49
C PRO A 62 -43.71 -0.92 5.46
N ASN A 63 -44.07 -1.26 6.71
CA ASN A 63 -43.13 -1.82 7.67
C ASN A 63 -42.65 -3.24 7.29
N ILE A 64 -43.53 -4.07 6.73
CA ILE A 64 -43.20 -5.42 6.25
C ILE A 64 -42.33 -5.30 5.00
N ALA A 65 -42.70 -4.41 4.07
CA ALA A 65 -41.92 -4.14 2.86
C ALA A 65 -40.51 -3.64 3.19
N ALA A 66 -40.37 -2.69 4.12
CA ALA A 66 -39.06 -2.20 4.56
C ALA A 66 -38.23 -3.30 5.24
N LYS A 67 -38.86 -4.12 6.09
CA LYS A 67 -38.18 -5.24 6.75
C LYS A 67 -37.68 -6.27 5.74
N GLU A 68 -38.47 -6.59 4.73
CA GLU A 68 -38.09 -7.54 3.69
C GLU A 68 -36.94 -7.00 2.80
N GLN A 69 -36.98 -5.70 2.46
CA GLN A 69 -35.86 -5.04 1.78
C GLN A 69 -34.58 -5.07 2.63
N ALA A 70 -34.68 -4.75 3.92
CA ALA A 70 -33.53 -4.81 4.83
C ALA A 70 -32.95 -6.23 4.91
N SER A 71 -33.79 -7.26 5.00
CA SER A 71 -33.35 -8.66 4.97
C SER A 71 -32.58 -9.01 3.70
N ARG A 72 -33.07 -8.58 2.52
CA ARG A 72 -32.36 -8.76 1.24
C ARG A 72 -30.97 -8.12 1.27
N VAL A 73 -30.86 -6.88 1.76
CA VAL A 73 -29.58 -6.18 1.85
C VAL A 73 -28.60 -6.92 2.76
N ILE A 74 -29.07 -7.41 3.90
CA ILE A 74 -28.24 -8.19 4.84
C ILE A 74 -27.70 -9.46 4.17
N GLU A 75 -28.54 -10.18 3.42
CA GLU A 75 -28.11 -11.39 2.70
C GLU A 75 -27.04 -11.09 1.65
N VAL A 76 -27.22 -10.03 0.87
CA VAL A 76 -26.24 -9.61 -0.14
C VAL A 76 -24.91 -9.24 0.52
N VAL A 77 -24.94 -8.43 1.58
CA VAL A 77 -23.72 -8.04 2.31
C VAL A 77 -23.00 -9.27 2.86
N ARG A 78 -23.74 -10.20 3.50
CA ARG A 78 -23.17 -11.44 4.02
C ARG A 78 -22.54 -12.30 2.91
N GLY A 79 -23.16 -12.35 1.73
CA GLY A 79 -22.60 -13.02 0.55
C GLY A 79 -21.29 -12.40 0.08
N ILE A 80 -21.24 -11.07 0.02
CA ILE A 80 -20.03 -10.31 -0.33
C ILE A 80 -18.93 -10.55 0.71
N GLU A 81 -19.23 -10.48 2.00
CA GLU A 81 -18.28 -10.75 3.08
C GLU A 81 -17.70 -12.17 2.97
N LYS A 82 -18.54 -13.17 2.74
CA LYS A 82 -18.11 -14.56 2.57
C LYS A 82 -17.19 -14.71 1.36
N SER A 83 -17.56 -14.14 0.21
CA SER A 83 -16.74 -14.17 -1.01
C SER A 83 -15.39 -13.48 -0.80
N THR A 84 -15.41 -12.32 -0.14
CA THR A 84 -14.21 -11.54 0.17
C THR A 84 -13.30 -12.28 1.14
N ASN A 85 -13.86 -12.92 2.17
CA ASN A 85 -13.11 -13.71 3.15
C ASN A 85 -12.43 -14.92 2.50
N VAL A 86 -13.13 -15.64 1.62
CA VAL A 86 -12.54 -16.75 0.85
C VAL A 86 -11.40 -16.25 -0.02
N ARG A 87 -11.58 -15.13 -0.73
CA ARG A 87 -10.51 -14.53 -1.54
C ARG A 87 -9.30 -14.14 -0.69
N LEU A 88 -9.52 -13.55 0.47
CA LEU A 88 -8.44 -13.18 1.41
C LEU A 88 -7.69 -14.42 1.91
N LYS A 89 -8.39 -15.48 2.30
CA LYS A 89 -7.76 -16.75 2.72
C LYS A 89 -6.94 -17.38 1.60
N ASN A 90 -7.41 -17.33 0.36
CA ASN A 90 -6.65 -17.84 -0.79
C ASN A 90 -5.38 -17.01 -1.02
N ILE A 91 -5.45 -15.68 -0.86
CA ILE A 91 -4.27 -14.80 -0.94
C ILE A 91 -3.31 -15.11 0.20
N GLU A 92 -3.80 -15.28 1.42
CA GLU A 92 -3.00 -15.66 2.58
C GLU A 92 -2.28 -16.99 2.36
N GLN A 93 -2.98 -18.02 1.87
CA GLN A 93 -2.37 -19.31 1.53
C GLN A 93 -1.32 -19.18 0.43
N LEU A 94 -1.58 -18.37 -0.60
CA LEU A 94 -0.62 -18.11 -1.66
C LEU A 94 0.63 -17.40 -1.10
N LEU A 95 0.45 -16.40 -0.24
CA LEU A 95 1.57 -15.72 0.43
C LEU A 95 2.36 -16.68 1.31
N LEU A 96 1.71 -17.53 2.10
CA LEU A 96 2.37 -18.57 2.90
C LEU A 96 3.14 -19.58 2.02
N SER A 97 2.64 -19.89 0.83
CA SER A 97 3.34 -20.77 -0.11
C SER A 97 4.53 -20.12 -0.81
N LEU A 98 4.45 -18.81 -1.09
CA LEU A 98 5.50 -18.02 -1.75
C LEU A 98 6.62 -17.63 -0.77
N VAL A 99 6.23 -17.30 0.46
CA VAL A 99 7.10 -17.22 1.63
C VAL A 99 7.32 -18.65 2.11
N GLY A 100 7.85 -19.53 1.25
CA GLY A 100 8.21 -20.89 1.64
C GLY A 100 9.05 -20.81 2.91
N GLU A 101 8.63 -21.56 3.95
CA GLU A 101 9.16 -21.54 5.32
C GLU A 101 10.44 -20.71 5.46
N VAL A 102 10.30 -19.39 5.60
CA VAL A 102 11.33 -18.63 6.27
C VAL A 102 11.17 -19.08 7.71
N LYS A 103 11.83 -20.19 8.05
CA LYS A 103 12.12 -20.53 9.43
C LYS A 103 12.99 -19.40 9.93
N THR A 104 12.37 -18.29 10.32
CA THR A 104 12.93 -17.38 11.30
C THR A 104 13.24 -18.25 12.50
N PRO A 105 14.52 -18.48 12.84
CA PRO A 105 14.83 -19.24 14.04
C PRO A 105 14.34 -18.40 15.22
N GLY A 106 13.21 -18.79 15.83
CA GLY A 106 12.69 -18.15 17.04
C GLY A 106 11.18 -18.06 17.24
N ASP A 107 10.32 -18.42 16.27
CA ASP A 107 8.86 -18.18 16.43
C ASP A 107 8.08 -19.25 17.22
N ASN A 108 8.73 -20.34 17.63
CA ASN A 108 8.06 -21.43 18.32
C ASN A 108 8.65 -21.61 19.74
N PRO A 109 7.98 -21.13 20.81
CA PRO A 109 8.53 -21.15 22.18
C PRO A 109 8.70 -22.56 22.77
N ASP A 110 8.12 -23.58 22.13
CA ASP A 110 8.22 -24.99 22.52
C ASP A 110 9.22 -25.79 21.66
N GLU A 111 9.82 -25.18 20.63
CA GLU A 111 10.80 -25.85 19.76
C GLU A 111 12.23 -25.66 20.29
N TYR A 112 12.50 -26.26 21.45
CA TYR A 112 13.86 -26.35 21.96
C TYR A 112 14.68 -27.28 21.06
N MET A 113 15.80 -26.78 20.51
CA MET A 113 16.77 -27.64 19.81
C MET A 113 17.15 -28.81 20.73
N HIS A 114 17.00 -30.04 20.23
CA HIS A 114 17.37 -31.23 21.00
C HIS A 114 18.84 -31.15 21.41
N ILE A 115 19.13 -31.56 22.66
CA ILE A 115 20.47 -31.50 23.27
C ILE A 115 21.58 -32.12 22.37
N SER A 116 21.23 -33.13 21.57
CA SER A 116 22.12 -33.76 20.60
C SER A 116 22.55 -32.81 19.47
N GLN A 117 21.63 -32.01 18.94
CA GLN A 117 21.94 -31.01 17.91
C GLN A 117 22.83 -29.89 18.46
N VAL A 118 22.62 -29.50 19.73
CA VAL A 118 23.48 -28.52 20.40
C VAL A 118 24.89 -29.06 20.59
N GLN A 119 25.03 -30.34 20.98
CA GLN A 119 26.33 -30.99 21.10
C GLN A 119 27.06 -31.09 19.76
N GLU A 120 26.36 -31.45 18.69
CA GLU A 120 26.93 -31.52 17.33
C GLU A 120 27.38 -30.13 16.84
N LEU A 121 26.58 -29.08 17.09
CA LEU A 121 26.95 -27.71 16.76
C LEU A 121 28.18 -27.24 17.53
N LEU A 122 28.30 -27.59 18.82
CA LEU A 122 29.47 -27.27 19.63
C LEU A 122 30.73 -27.99 19.12
N GLU A 123 30.62 -29.27 18.76
CA GLU A 123 31.72 -30.03 18.16
C GLU A 123 32.16 -29.44 16.82
N ARG A 124 31.20 -29.09 15.97
CA ARG A 124 31.47 -28.44 14.69
C ARG A 124 32.11 -27.05 14.86
N SER A 125 31.64 -26.27 15.83
CA SER A 125 32.23 -24.98 16.17
C SER A 125 33.70 -25.13 16.60
N LYS A 126 33.99 -26.13 17.44
CA LYS A 126 35.35 -26.43 17.89
C LYS A 126 36.26 -26.85 16.75
N GLN A 127 35.76 -27.65 15.80
CA GLN A 127 36.50 -28.03 14.60
C GLN A 127 36.83 -26.81 13.72
N LEU A 128 35.85 -25.92 13.50
CA LEU A 128 36.05 -24.70 12.72
C LEU A 128 37.05 -23.74 13.37
N GLU A 129 37.03 -23.61 14.70
CA GLU A 129 38.03 -22.80 15.43
C GLU A 129 39.45 -23.35 15.27
N GLN A 130 39.58 -24.68 15.35
CA GLN A 130 40.87 -25.35 15.14
C GLN A 130 41.39 -25.15 13.71
N GLU A 131 40.52 -25.32 12.71
CA GLU A 131 40.88 -25.10 11.30
C GLU A 131 41.24 -23.62 11.04
N ALA A 132 40.49 -22.68 11.61
CA ALA A 132 40.78 -21.26 11.50
C ALA A 132 42.13 -20.90 12.13
N ARG A 133 42.49 -21.53 13.25
CA ARG A 133 43.80 -21.37 13.89
C ARG A 133 44.92 -21.89 12.99
N GLU A 134 44.78 -23.11 12.47
CA GLU A 134 45.78 -23.69 11.57
C GLU A 134 45.96 -22.88 10.29
N ASN A 135 44.86 -22.37 9.73
CA ASN A 135 44.90 -21.50 8.56
C ASN A 135 45.59 -20.17 8.85
N ARG A 136 45.37 -19.57 10.03
CA ARG A 136 46.11 -18.36 10.46
C ARG A 136 47.60 -18.63 10.62
N GLU A 137 47.99 -19.77 11.19
CA GLU A 137 49.40 -20.15 11.33
C GLU A 137 50.07 -20.37 9.97
N LYS A 138 49.39 -21.04 9.03
CA LYS A 138 49.87 -21.21 7.64
C LYS A 138 50.01 -19.86 6.93
N ALA A 139 49.04 -18.97 7.08
CA ALA A 139 49.09 -17.63 6.50
C ALA A 139 50.28 -16.82 7.06
N GLY A 140 50.54 -16.91 8.37
CA GLY A 140 51.70 -16.25 9.00
C GLY A 140 53.04 -16.76 8.48
N LYS A 141 53.17 -18.08 8.28
CA LYS A 141 54.37 -18.68 7.66
C LYS A 141 54.58 -18.17 6.23
N LEU A 142 53.53 -18.25 5.40
CA LEU A 142 53.60 -17.76 4.01
C LEU A 142 53.90 -16.26 3.94
N GLN A 143 53.38 -15.45 4.85
CA GLN A 143 53.69 -14.02 4.92
C GLN A 143 55.17 -13.78 5.28
N THR A 144 55.73 -14.59 6.18
CA THR A 144 57.15 -14.55 6.53
C THR A 144 58.03 -14.97 5.35
N ASP A 145 57.66 -16.07 4.68
CA ASP A 145 58.37 -16.55 3.49
C ASP A 145 58.33 -15.53 2.33
N LEU A 146 57.20 -14.83 2.15
CA LEU A 146 57.08 -13.74 1.18
C LEU A 146 57.96 -12.54 1.52
N GLU A 147 58.10 -12.19 2.79
CA GLU A 147 58.98 -11.09 3.22
C GLU A 147 60.46 -11.45 3.02
N ILE A 148 60.84 -12.70 3.32
CA ILE A 148 62.19 -13.21 3.04
C ILE A 148 62.45 -13.20 1.53
N ALA A 149 61.53 -13.71 0.71
CA ALA A 149 61.66 -13.71 -0.73
C ALA A 149 61.72 -12.29 -1.34
N ARG A 150 61.05 -11.31 -0.72
CA ARG A 150 61.15 -9.88 -1.08
C ARG A 150 62.49 -9.26 -0.69
N GLN A 151 63.07 -9.66 0.43
CA GLN A 151 64.40 -9.20 0.83
C GLN A 151 65.50 -9.83 -0.04
N GLU A 152 65.33 -11.10 -0.44
CA GLU A 152 66.25 -11.81 -1.33
C GLU A 152 66.15 -11.33 -2.79
N LYS A 153 64.95 -10.95 -3.26
CA LYS A 153 64.75 -10.27 -4.54
C LYS A 153 64.57 -8.77 -4.32
N GLY A 154 65.69 -8.04 -4.25
CA GLY A 154 65.69 -6.57 -4.27
C GLY A 154 64.66 -6.01 -5.27
N THR A 155 63.77 -5.16 -4.78
CA THR A 155 62.64 -4.59 -5.52
C THR A 155 63.13 -3.75 -6.72
N PRO A 156 62.64 -3.97 -7.95
CA PRO A 156 62.72 -2.96 -8.99
C PRO A 156 61.57 -1.97 -8.74
N ALA A 157 61.87 -0.82 -8.16
CA ALA A 157 60.98 0.32 -8.16
C ALA A 157 60.83 0.83 -9.60
N VAL A 158 59.69 0.56 -10.24
CA VAL A 158 59.31 1.21 -11.51
C VAL A 158 58.73 2.58 -11.16
N GLY A 159 59.53 3.62 -11.38
CA GLY A 159 59.28 4.98 -10.93
C GLY A 159 58.46 5.80 -11.93
N CYS A 160 57.14 5.77 -11.82
CA CYS A 160 56.32 6.86 -12.32
C CYS A 160 56.27 7.98 -11.27
N ASN A 161 56.77 9.17 -11.61
CA ASN A 161 56.72 10.31 -10.73
C ASN A 161 55.31 10.92 -10.72
N THR A 162 54.48 10.44 -9.78
CA THR A 162 53.07 10.82 -9.62
C THR A 162 52.85 12.34 -9.55
N HIS A 163 53.80 13.09 -8.99
CA HIS A 163 53.68 14.55 -8.83
C HIS A 163 53.69 15.28 -10.18
N LYS A 164 54.56 14.86 -11.10
CA LYS A 164 54.63 15.46 -12.45
C LYS A 164 53.43 15.13 -13.31
N ILE A 165 52.84 13.95 -13.14
CA ILE A 165 51.61 13.57 -13.85
C ILE A 165 50.47 14.50 -13.43
N LEU A 166 50.35 14.77 -12.13
CA LEU A 166 49.36 15.72 -11.60
C LEU A 166 49.58 17.14 -12.14
N GLU A 167 50.83 17.63 -12.17
CA GLU A 167 51.16 18.94 -12.74
C GLU A 167 50.74 19.04 -14.22
N ILE A 168 50.99 18.00 -15.02
CA ILE A 168 50.59 17.97 -16.43
C ILE A 168 49.06 18.04 -16.57
N VAL A 169 48.32 17.33 -15.72
CA VAL A 169 46.84 17.34 -15.75
C VAL A 169 46.28 18.70 -15.34
N GLU A 170 46.82 19.34 -14.30
CA GLU A 170 46.41 20.67 -13.86
C GLU A 170 46.64 21.73 -14.94
N ARG A 171 47.78 21.68 -15.64
CA ARG A 171 48.08 22.60 -16.74
C ARG A 171 47.14 22.44 -17.94
N ILE A 172 46.70 21.23 -18.24
CA ILE A 172 45.68 21.00 -19.28
C ILE A 172 44.34 21.59 -18.83
N ASP A 173 44.01 21.48 -17.54
CA ASP A 173 42.78 22.03 -16.98
C ASP A 173 42.76 23.57 -17.01
N GLU A 174 43.90 24.23 -16.80
CA GLU A 174 44.03 25.70 -16.90
C GLU A 174 43.86 26.24 -18.33
N VAL A 175 44.33 25.48 -19.33
CA VAL A 175 44.35 25.93 -20.73
C VAL A 175 43.00 25.70 -21.43
N LYS A 176 42.12 24.87 -20.85
CA LYS A 176 40.80 24.59 -21.42
C LYS A 176 39.96 25.87 -21.48
N LYS A 177 39.35 26.13 -22.63
CA LYS A 177 38.42 27.24 -22.83
C LYS A 177 37.01 26.71 -23.01
N ILE A 178 36.04 27.47 -22.51
CA ILE A 178 34.62 27.20 -22.76
C ILE A 178 34.21 28.01 -24.01
N PRO A 179 33.78 27.36 -25.09
CA PRO A 179 33.30 28.02 -26.30
C PRO A 179 32.06 28.85 -25.98
N THR A 180 31.95 30.05 -26.58
CA THR A 180 30.88 31.02 -26.28
C THR A 180 29.46 30.50 -26.51
N PHE A 181 29.29 29.46 -27.33
CA PHE A 181 27.98 28.93 -27.73
C PHE A 181 27.72 27.49 -27.22
N ASN A 182 28.65 26.88 -26.48
CA ASN A 182 28.46 25.52 -25.98
C ASN A 182 29.25 25.26 -24.69
N ASP A 183 28.56 25.32 -23.56
CA ASP A 183 29.14 25.12 -22.22
C ASP A 183 29.46 23.66 -21.88
N THR A 184 29.16 22.71 -22.79
CA THR A 184 29.38 21.27 -22.57
C THR A 184 30.64 20.73 -23.22
N VAL A 185 31.36 21.55 -23.98
CA VAL A 185 32.58 21.15 -24.70
C VAL A 185 33.72 22.07 -24.27
N TYR A 186 34.90 21.51 -24.06
CA TYR A 186 36.12 22.28 -23.84
C TYR A 186 36.95 22.36 -25.12
N GLU A 187 37.42 23.55 -25.46
CA GLU A 187 38.34 23.79 -26.57
C GLU A 187 39.76 23.98 -26.02
N ILE A 188 40.71 23.26 -26.61
CA ILE A 188 42.14 23.36 -26.32
C ILE A 188 42.86 23.51 -27.66
N ASP A 189 43.83 24.42 -27.73
CA ASP A 189 44.71 24.54 -28.88
C ASP A 189 45.43 23.21 -29.15
N ARG A 190 45.34 22.72 -30.38
CA ARG A 190 45.83 21.39 -30.76
C ARG A 190 47.33 21.21 -30.50
N ASN A 191 48.13 22.24 -30.78
CA ASN A 191 49.58 22.17 -30.56
C ASN A 191 49.91 22.11 -29.07
N THR A 192 49.13 22.81 -28.25
CA THR A 192 49.27 22.78 -26.80
C THR A 192 48.90 21.42 -26.23
N LEU A 193 47.79 20.82 -26.68
CA LEU A 193 47.40 19.47 -26.28
C LEU A 193 48.45 18.42 -26.68
N ASP A 194 48.93 18.47 -27.92
CA ASP A 194 49.95 17.52 -28.43
C ASP A 194 51.27 17.62 -27.64
N MET A 195 51.66 18.83 -27.21
CA MET A 195 52.84 19.04 -26.36
C MET A 195 52.68 18.36 -24.99
N TRP A 196 51.54 18.54 -24.31
CA TRP A 196 51.30 17.95 -23.00
C TRP A 196 51.14 16.42 -23.06
N VAL A 197 50.49 15.90 -24.11
CA VAL A 197 50.41 14.44 -24.36
C VAL A 197 51.80 13.83 -24.57
N LYS A 198 52.70 14.53 -25.26
CA LYS A 198 54.09 14.06 -25.42
C LYS A 198 54.83 14.00 -24.08
N ARG A 199 54.72 15.05 -23.25
CA ARG A 199 55.34 15.08 -21.90
C ARG A 199 54.81 13.96 -21.00
N LEU A 200 53.50 13.68 -21.04
CA LEU A 200 52.91 12.59 -20.27
C LEU A 200 53.44 11.22 -20.73
N LYS A 201 53.55 11.00 -22.04
CA LYS A 201 54.12 9.77 -22.61
C LYS A 201 55.59 9.60 -22.23
N ASP A 202 56.35 10.68 -22.17
CA ASP A 202 57.77 10.63 -21.78
C ASP A 202 57.94 10.30 -20.28
N GLU A 203 57.03 10.77 -19.41
CA GLU A 203 57.09 10.45 -17.98
C GLU A 203 56.55 9.04 -17.65
N LEU A 204 55.61 8.51 -18.43
CA LEU A 204 55.10 7.13 -18.28
C LEU A 204 56.03 6.05 -18.87
N LYS A 205 56.98 6.43 -19.74
CA LYS A 205 57.97 5.52 -20.35
C LYS A 205 59.29 5.43 -19.57
N ARG A 206 59.45 6.23 -18.52
CA ARG A 206 60.58 6.17 -17.59
C ARG A 206 60.33 5.14 -16.51
#